data_AF-A0A527FUD0-F1
#
_entry.id   AF-A0A527FUD0-F1
#
_cell.length_a   1.000
_cell.length_b   1.000
_cell.length_c   1.000
_cell.angle_alpha   90.00
_cell.angle_beta   90.00
_cell.angle_gamma   90.00
#
_symmetry.space_group_name_H-M   'P 1'
#
loop_
_entity.id
_entity.type
_entity.pdbx_description
1 polymer ?
#
loop_
_entity_poly.entity_id
_entity_poly.type
_entity_poly.pdbx_seq_one_letter_code
_entity_poly.pdbx_strand_id
1 'polypeptide(L)'
;ALSDMIKQYNGSIGRYGGEEFIVLARMETKEQILNIAEAICSTVENLALTHELRRDGVSIVTVSVGAAFTRTQTGAKLEKIIHEA
;
A
#
# COMPACT_ATOMS: atom_id res chain seq x y z
N ALA A 1 6.02 3.83 -11.92
CA ALA A 1 4.65 3.29 -11.72
C ALA A 1 4.16 3.56 -10.29
N LEU A 2 4.42 2.70 -9.29
CA LEU A 2 3.91 2.92 -7.93
C LEU A 2 4.39 4.23 -7.31
N SER A 3 5.68 4.57 -7.40
CA SER A 3 6.19 5.84 -6.86
C SER A 3 5.51 7.07 -7.47
N ASP A 4 5.22 7.03 -8.78
CA ASP A 4 4.56 8.14 -9.47
C ASP A 4 3.10 8.26 -9.08
N MET A 5 2.40 7.13 -8.95
CA MET A 5 1.03 7.07 -8.47
C MET A 5 0.92 7.61 -7.04
N ILE A 6 1.78 7.16 -6.12
CA ILE A 6 1.76 7.62 -4.73
C ILE A 6 2.05 9.13 -4.60
N LYS A 7 2.88 9.71 -5.47
CA LYS A 7 3.10 11.17 -5.51
C LYS A 7 1.82 11.95 -5.86
N GLN A 8 0.93 11.40 -6.68
CA GLN A 8 -0.36 12.05 -7.01
C GLN A 8 -1.28 12.14 -5.79
N TYR A 9 -1.13 11.23 -4.83
CA TYR A 9 -1.81 11.24 -3.53
C TYR A 9 -1.07 12.07 -2.48
N ASN A 10 -0.09 12.89 -2.89
CA ASN A 10 0.77 13.66 -2.00
C ASN A 10 1.43 12.79 -0.90
N GLY A 11 1.72 11.54 -1.26
CA GLY A 11 2.29 10.53 -0.39
C GLY A 11 3.75 10.22 -0.71
N SER A 12 4.34 9.39 0.14
CA SER A 12 5.70 8.85 0.00
C SER A 12 5.66 7.33 0.11
N ILE A 13 6.54 6.65 -0.62
CA ILE A 13 6.69 5.20 -0.58
C ILE A 13 8.15 4.84 -0.27
N GLY A 14 8.35 3.83 0.56
CA GLY A 14 9.66 3.27 0.89
C GLY A 14 9.62 1.75 0.99
N ARG A 15 10.79 1.11 0.87
CA ARG A 15 10.93 -0.32 1.18
C ARG A 15 11.15 -0.47 2.68
N TYR A 16 10.24 -1.17 3.35
CA TYR A 16 10.29 -1.36 4.80
C TYR A 16 11.31 -2.44 5.17
N GLY A 17 11.32 -3.56 4.44
CA GLY A 17 12.28 -4.65 4.60
C GLY A 17 11.87 -5.87 3.79
N GLY A 18 12.82 -6.64 3.26
CA GLY A 18 12.49 -7.83 2.45
C GLY A 18 11.62 -7.48 1.24
N GLU A 19 10.44 -8.08 1.16
CA GLU A 19 9.40 -7.82 0.14
C GLU A 19 8.35 -6.78 0.58
N GLU A 20 8.49 -6.21 1.78
CA GLU A 20 7.54 -5.26 2.35
C GLU A 20 7.84 -3.81 1.97
N PHE A 21 6.77 -3.08 1.66
CA PHE A 21 6.79 -1.66 1.33
C PHE A 21 5.83 -0.90 2.24
N ILE A 22 6.18 0.34 2.56
CA ILE A 22 5.34 1.24 3.37
C ILE A 22 5.00 2.49 2.57
N VAL A 23 3.72 2.87 2.63
CA VAL A 23 3.19 4.10 2.03
C VAL A 23 2.70 5.01 3.15
N LEU A 24 3.13 6.27 3.11
CA LEU A 24 2.66 7.33 3.99
C LEU A 24 2.01 8.40 3.15
N ALA A 25 0.72 8.63 3.33
CA ALA A 25 -0.03 9.65 2.60
C ALA A 25 -0.97 10.42 3.53
N ARG A 26 -1.19 11.71 3.25
CA ARG A 26 -2.15 12.52 3.99
C ARG A 26 -3.54 12.32 3.39
N MET A 27 -4.48 11.88 4.21
CA MET A 27 -5.87 11.61 3.83
C MET A 27 -6.81 12.27 4.81
N GLU A 28 -7.97 12.71 4.33
CA GLU A 28 -9.02 13.33 5.12
C GLU A 28 -10.08 12.30 5.54
N THR A 29 -10.27 11.24 4.75
CA THR A 29 -11.30 10.22 5.00
C THR A 29 -10.76 8.80 4.91
N LYS A 30 -11.43 7.86 5.60
CA LYS A 30 -11.13 6.43 5.50
C LYS A 30 -11.38 5.86 4.10
N GLU A 31 -12.34 6.41 3.38
CA GLU A 31 -12.65 5.99 2.01
C GLU A 31 -11.48 6.28 1.06
N GLN A 32 -10.78 7.41 1.24
CA GLN A 32 -9.56 7.70 0.49
C GLN A 32 -8.44 6.68 0.77
N ILE A 33 -8.38 6.11 1.97
CA ILE A 33 -7.44 5.02 2.29
C ILE A 33 -7.78 3.74 1.53
N LEU A 34 -9.06 3.38 1.42
CA LEU A 34 -9.46 2.20 0.64
C LEU A 34 -9.14 2.41 -0.85
N ASN A 35 -9.42 3.59 -1.38
CA ASN A 35 -9.13 3.94 -2.78
C ASN A 35 -7.65 3.83 -3.12
N ILE A 36 -6.76 4.33 -2.26
CA ILE A 36 -5.30 4.20 -2.50
C ILE A 36 -4.83 2.75 -2.36
N ALA A 37 -5.38 1.97 -1.42
CA ALA A 37 -5.04 0.56 -1.27
C ALA A 37 -5.43 -0.25 -2.52
N GLU A 38 -6.65 -0.07 -3.02
CA GLU A 38 -7.12 -0.69 -4.27
C GLU A 38 -6.31 -0.23 -5.49
N ALA A 39 -5.95 1.06 -5.55
CA ALA A 39 -5.11 1.60 -6.61
C ALA A 39 -3.71 0.97 -6.62
N ILE A 40 -3.12 0.69 -5.44
CA ILE A 40 -1.84 -0.02 -5.32
C ILE A 40 -1.97 -1.43 -5.89
N CYS A 41 -2.97 -2.21 -5.44
CA CYS A 41 -3.22 -3.57 -5.91
C CYS A 41 -3.38 -3.61 -7.44
N SER A 42 -4.29 -2.78 -7.96
CA SER A 42 -4.57 -2.69 -9.40
C SER A 42 -3.34 -2.26 -10.20
N THR A 43 -2.54 -1.32 -9.67
CA THR A 43 -1.32 -0.87 -10.35
C THR A 43 -0.30 -2.00 -10.48
N VAL A 44 -0.11 -2.83 -9.45
CA VAL A 44 0.82 -3.97 -9.51
C VAL A 44 0.30 -5.05 -10.45
N GLU A 45 -0.98 -5.41 -10.36
CA GLU A 45 -1.61 -6.37 -11.25
C GLU A 45 -1.46 -5.97 -12.72
N ASN A 46 -1.66 -4.69 -13.02
CA ASN A 46 -1.55 -4.14 -14.38
C ASN A 46 -0.11 -4.11 -14.92
N LEU A 47 0.91 -4.28 -14.09
CA LEU A 47 2.28 -4.47 -14.59
C LEU A 47 2.45 -5.83 -15.26
N ALA A 48 1.53 -6.78 -15.01
CA ALA A 48 1.52 -8.12 -15.59
C ALA A 48 2.88 -8.85 -15.48
N LEU A 49 3.61 -8.59 -14.39
CA LEU A 49 4.92 -9.19 -14.15
C LEU A 49 4.74 -10.69 -13.96
N THR A 50 5.40 -11.50 -14.79
CA THR A 50 5.27 -12.95 -14.75
C THR A 50 5.72 -13.51 -13.40
N HIS A 51 4.90 -14.38 -12.83
CA HIS A 51 5.19 -15.13 -11.61
C HIS A 51 5.24 -16.64 -11.91
N GLU A 52 6.34 -17.08 -12.51
CA GLU A 52 6.48 -18.42 -13.10
C GLU A 52 6.30 -19.59 -12.11
N LEU A 53 6.62 -19.37 -10.83
CA LEU A 53 6.57 -20.42 -9.79
C LEU A 53 5.27 -20.43 -8.98
N ARG A 54 4.26 -19.64 -9.38
CA ARG A 54 2.99 -19.54 -8.68
C ARG A 54 2.09 -20.73 -9.02
N ARG A 55 1.41 -21.30 -8.01
CA ARG A 55 0.71 -22.59 -8.10
C ARG A 55 -0.81 -22.49 -7.96
N ASP A 56 -1.36 -21.30 -7.78
CA ASP A 56 -2.79 -21.05 -7.53
C ASP A 56 -3.58 -20.68 -8.81
N GLY A 57 -2.95 -20.76 -9.99
CA GLY A 57 -3.56 -20.42 -11.27
C GLY A 57 -3.41 -18.96 -11.70
N VAL A 58 -2.87 -18.08 -10.85
CA VAL A 58 -2.50 -16.72 -11.23
C VAL A 58 -1.05 -16.72 -11.72
N SER A 59 -0.80 -16.19 -12.92
CA SER A 59 0.54 -16.18 -13.53
C SER A 59 1.29 -14.87 -13.39
N ILE A 60 0.75 -13.94 -12.61
CA ILE A 60 1.33 -12.61 -12.38
C ILE A 60 1.61 -12.34 -10.91
N VAL A 61 2.52 -11.40 -10.67
CA VAL A 61 2.79 -10.85 -9.33
C VAL A 61 1.58 -10.03 -8.88
N THR A 62 1.15 -10.27 -7.65
CA THR A 62 0.11 -9.50 -6.96
C THR A 62 0.64 -9.06 -5.60
N VAL A 63 -0.04 -8.11 -4.95
CA VAL A 63 0.32 -7.63 -3.61
C VAL A 63 -0.89 -7.65 -2.68
N SER A 64 -0.62 -7.85 -1.40
CA SER A 64 -1.58 -7.58 -0.33
C SER A 64 -1.26 -6.23 0.29
N VAL A 65 -2.29 -5.44 0.60
CA VAL A 65 -2.13 -4.10 1.19
C VAL A 65 -2.95 -4.01 2.48
N GLY A 66 -2.26 -3.90 3.61
CA GLY A 66 -2.82 -3.45 4.88
C GLY A 66 -2.83 -1.93 4.95
N ALA A 67 -3.85 -1.33 5.58
CA ALA A 67 -3.95 0.12 5.67
C ALA A 67 -4.58 0.59 6.98
N ALA A 68 -3.93 1.56 7.62
CA ALA A 68 -4.39 2.18 8.86
C ALA A 68 -4.62 3.70 8.67
N PHE A 69 -5.68 4.22 9.29
CA PHE A 69 -6.00 5.65 9.30
C PHE A 69 -5.80 6.23 10.69
N THR A 70 -4.88 7.19 10.83
CA THR A 70 -4.61 7.84 12.11
C THR A 70 -5.78 8.74 12.50
N ARG A 71 -6.36 8.53 13.69
CA ARG A 71 -7.32 9.48 14.26
C ARG A 71 -6.58 10.60 14.98
N THR A 72 -7.16 11.79 15.02
CA THR A 72 -6.74 12.91 15.88
C THR A 72 -6.94 12.53 17.35
N GLN A 73 -6.06 11.70 17.89
CA GLN A 73 -5.90 11.50 19.32
C GLN A 73 -4.45 11.78 19.66
N THR A 74 -4.24 12.73 20.56
CA THR A 74 -2.95 13.06 21.16
C THR A 74 -2.29 11.79 21.69
N GLY A 75 -1.16 11.40 21.08
CA GLY A 75 -0.28 10.34 21.61
C GLY A 75 -0.24 9.01 20.87
N ALA A 76 -0.87 8.86 19.70
CA ALA A 76 -0.64 7.66 18.87
C ALA A 76 0.83 7.64 18.40
N LYS A 77 1.63 6.72 18.96
CA LYS A 77 2.99 6.47 18.48
C LYS A 77 2.93 5.86 17.08
N LEU A 78 3.83 6.29 16.20
CA LEU A 78 3.96 5.76 14.83
C LEU A 78 4.00 4.23 14.79
N GLU A 79 4.70 3.62 15.74
CA GLU A 79 4.80 2.17 15.91
C GLU A 79 3.44 1.47 15.99
N LYS A 80 2.46 2.10 16.67
CA LYS A 80 1.13 1.53 16.83
C LYS A 80 0.36 1.53 15.51
N ILE A 81 0.52 2.57 14.71
CA ILE A 81 -0.14 2.71 13.41
C ILE A 81 0.43 1.68 12.41
N ILE A 82 1.74 1.42 12.47
CA ILE A 82 2.37 0.38 11.64
C ILE A 82 1.84 -1.01 11.99
N HIS A 83 1.61 -1.32 13.28
CA HIS A 83 1.06 -2.61 13.69
C HIS A 83 -0.42 -2.81 13.35
N GLU A 84 -1.16 -1.72 13.14
CA GLU A 84 -2.60 -1.76 12.80
C GLU A 84 -2.86 -1.89 11.29
N ALA A 85 -1.82 -1.73 10.46
CA ALA A 85 -1.91 -1.74 9.00
C ALA A 85 -1.61 -3.13 8.41
#